data_AF-A0A496QCF5-F1
#
_entry.id   AF-A0A496QCF5-F1
#
_cell.length_a   1.000
_cell.length_b   1.000
_cell.length_c   1.000
_cell.angle_alpha   90.00
_cell.angle_beta   90.00
_cell.angle_gamma   90.00
#
_symmetry.space_group_name_H-M   'P 1'
#
loop_
_entity.id
_entity.type
_entity.pdbx_description
1 polymer ?
#
loop_
_entity_poly.entity_id
_entity_poly.type
_entity_poly.pdbx_seq_one_letter_code
_entity_poly.pdbx_strand_id
1 'polypeptide(L)'
;MIEQSSLLCQDILKELAIYLNKHPGQSRIALKSIGFMGPPIGIAVLFIPSTEKDYKILMNLFELFQKIVKLSKPVKPHLSLGYFLPEEPESKKKLDLLKVLNENPNIELELDLWELSYQKFTDMNTYITEFQTKEFK
;
A
#
# COMPACT_ATOMS: atom_id res chain seq x y z
N MET A 1 -22.50 1.39 7.56
CA MET A 1 -21.34 1.99 6.83
C MET A 1 -20.21 0.97 6.61
N ILE A 2 -19.80 0.21 7.64
CA ILE A 2 -18.74 -0.82 7.53
C ILE A 2 -19.18 -2.01 6.65
N GLU A 3 -20.38 -2.57 6.85
CA GLU A 3 -20.89 -3.68 6.02
C GLU A 3 -21.00 -3.32 4.54
N GLN A 4 -21.46 -2.10 4.24
CA GLN A 4 -21.57 -1.62 2.87
C GLN A 4 -20.21 -1.49 2.17
N SER A 5 -19.17 -1.07 2.90
CA SER A 5 -17.81 -0.97 2.35
C SER A 5 -17.24 -2.36 2.05
N SER A 6 -17.50 -3.34 2.92
CA SER A 6 -17.07 -4.74 2.71
C SER A 6 -17.67 -5.34 1.45
N LEU A 7 -18.97 -5.13 1.20
CA LEU A 7 -19.64 -5.64 0.00
C LEU A 7 -19.07 -5.00 -1.28
N LEU A 8 -18.89 -3.67 -1.28
CA LEU A 8 -18.31 -2.97 -2.42
C LEU A 8 -16.85 -3.38 -2.69
N CYS A 9 -16.05 -3.59 -1.64
CA CYS A 9 -14.70 -4.14 -1.78
C CYS A 9 -14.74 -5.54 -2.40
N GLN A 10 -15.67 -6.39 -1.97
CA GLN A 10 -15.80 -7.73 -2.51
C GLN A 10 -16.12 -7.70 -4.02
N ASP A 11 -17.02 -6.82 -4.44
CA ASP A 11 -17.37 -6.66 -5.86
C ASP A 11 -16.19 -6.15 -6.68
N ILE A 12 -15.42 -5.17 -6.17
CA ILE A 12 -14.19 -4.70 -6.82
C ILE A 12 -13.16 -5.83 -6.95
N LEU A 13 -12.99 -6.66 -5.92
CA LEU A 13 -12.02 -7.77 -5.94
C LEU A 13 -12.46 -8.88 -6.92
N LYS A 14 -13.76 -9.14 -7.07
CA LYS A 14 -14.31 -10.03 -8.12
C LYS A 14 -14.06 -9.49 -9.52
N GLU A 15 -14.36 -8.21 -9.75
CA GLU A 15 -14.09 -7.55 -11.03
C GLU A 15 -12.60 -7.57 -11.39
N LEU A 16 -11.74 -7.33 -10.39
CA LEU A 16 -10.30 -7.42 -10.54
C LEU A 16 -9.87 -8.84 -10.92
N ALA A 17 -10.39 -9.89 -10.28
CA ALA A 17 -10.05 -11.27 -10.63
C ALA A 17 -10.42 -11.61 -12.09
N ILE A 18 -11.60 -11.20 -12.55
CA ILE A 18 -12.02 -11.36 -13.95
C ILE A 18 -11.07 -10.63 -14.89
N TYR A 19 -10.65 -9.41 -14.53
CA TYR A 19 -9.70 -8.61 -15.31
C TYR A 19 -8.33 -9.30 -15.38
N LEU A 20 -7.79 -9.75 -14.25
CA LEU A 20 -6.48 -10.39 -14.17
C LEU A 20 -6.43 -11.72 -14.92
N ASN A 21 -7.52 -12.48 -14.94
CA ASN A 21 -7.65 -13.68 -15.77
C ASN A 21 -7.54 -13.36 -17.28
N LYS A 22 -8.10 -12.23 -17.73
CA LYS A 22 -7.99 -11.77 -19.13
C LYS A 22 -6.64 -11.11 -19.43
N HIS A 23 -5.99 -10.55 -18.42
CA HIS A 23 -4.75 -9.78 -18.54
C HIS A 23 -3.69 -10.26 -17.53
N PRO A 24 -3.24 -11.53 -17.61
CA PRO A 24 -2.33 -12.11 -16.60
C PRO A 24 -1.01 -11.35 -16.48
N GLY A 25 -0.54 -10.71 -17.56
CA GLY A 25 0.65 -9.87 -17.55
C GLY A 25 0.51 -8.56 -16.76
N GLN A 26 -0.65 -8.26 -16.17
CA GLN A 26 -0.91 -7.07 -15.35
C GLN A 26 -1.20 -7.40 -13.89
N SER A 27 -0.97 -8.64 -13.44
CA SER A 27 -1.23 -9.04 -12.05
C SER A 27 -0.20 -8.53 -11.05
N ARG A 28 0.80 -7.78 -11.49
CA ARG A 28 1.91 -7.33 -10.65
C ARG A 28 2.21 -5.85 -10.90
N ILE A 29 2.56 -5.15 -9.83
CA ILE A 29 3.01 -3.76 -9.86
C ILE A 29 4.40 -3.71 -9.23
N ALA A 30 5.40 -3.33 -10.03
CA ALA A 30 6.75 -3.11 -9.52
C ALA A 30 6.88 -1.69 -8.95
N LEU A 31 7.47 -1.59 -7.76
CA LEU A 31 7.74 -0.37 -7.03
C LEU A 31 9.23 -0.27 -6.70
N LYS A 32 9.77 0.95 -6.74
CA LYS A 32 11.13 1.27 -6.29
C LYS A 32 11.10 2.36 -5.23
N SER A 33 11.96 2.23 -4.23
CA SER A 33 12.10 3.23 -3.19
C SER A 33 12.61 4.56 -3.74
N ILE A 34 12.11 5.66 -3.18
CA ILE A 34 12.61 7.02 -3.43
C ILE A 34 13.20 7.67 -2.18
N GLY A 35 13.31 6.90 -1.10
CA GLY A 35 13.82 7.33 0.18
C GLY A 35 12.85 7.02 1.30
N PHE A 36 13.09 7.63 2.44
CA PHE A 36 12.36 7.37 3.66
C PHE A 36 11.61 8.63 4.10
N MET A 37 10.38 8.44 4.57
CA MET A 37 9.66 9.45 5.32
C MET A 37 10.00 9.27 6.80
N GLY A 38 10.58 10.32 7.37
CA GLY A 38 10.85 10.41 8.79
C GLY A 38 9.72 11.11 9.58
N PRO A 39 9.98 11.37 10.87
CA PRO A 39 9.03 11.88 11.88
C PRO A 39 8.09 13.02 11.42
N PRO A 40 6.91 13.19 12.07
CA PRO A 40 6.79 13.09 13.54
C PRO A 40 6.36 11.74 14.11
N ILE A 41 5.58 10.93 13.41
CA ILE A 41 4.88 9.78 14.02
C ILE A 41 5.50 8.40 13.74
N GLY A 42 6.43 8.30 12.81
CA GLY A 42 7.06 7.02 12.48
C GLY A 42 8.07 7.12 11.36
N ILE A 43 8.43 5.94 10.85
CA ILE A 43 9.37 5.73 9.76
C ILE A 43 8.64 4.93 8.70
N ALA A 44 8.71 5.40 7.46
CA ALA A 44 8.22 4.65 6.31
C ALA A 44 9.20 4.71 5.15
N VAL A 45 9.25 3.66 4.35
CA VAL A 45 9.87 3.70 3.02
C VAL A 45 8.85 4.27 2.04
N LEU A 46 9.24 5.27 1.26
CA LEU A 46 8.42 5.82 0.19
C LEU A 46 8.75 5.13 -1.12
N PHE A 47 7.71 4.82 -1.90
CA PHE A 47 7.84 4.14 -3.18
C PHE A 47 7.20 4.93 -4.31
N ILE A 48 7.72 4.71 -5.52
CA ILE A 48 7.07 5.07 -6.78
C ILE A 48 6.97 3.85 -7.67
N PRO A 49 6.00 3.82 -8.60
CA PRO A 49 5.97 2.80 -9.63
C PRO A 49 7.25 2.79 -10.47
N SER A 50 7.76 1.59 -10.77
CA SER A 50 9.02 1.41 -11.50
C SER A 50 8.90 1.79 -12.98
N THR A 51 7.72 1.61 -13.57
CA THR A 51 7.42 1.93 -14.97
C THR A 51 6.09 2.69 -15.13
N GLU A 52 5.84 3.24 -16.33
CA GLU A 52 4.56 3.85 -16.68
C GLU A 52 3.40 2.83 -16.61
N LYS A 53 3.67 1.57 -16.96
CA LYS A 53 2.69 0.48 -16.86
C LYS A 53 2.30 0.26 -15.40
N ASP A 54 3.28 0.15 -14.51
CA ASP A 54 3.03 -0.02 -13.06
C ASP A 54 2.22 1.16 -12.51
N TYR A 55 2.55 2.38 -12.93
CA TYR A 55 1.81 3.59 -12.55
C TYR A 55 0.35 3.53 -13.00
N LYS A 56 0.10 3.16 -14.26
CA LYS A 56 -1.28 3.04 -14.78
C LYS A 56 -2.08 2.00 -14.04
N ILE A 57 -1.50 0.83 -13.74
CA ILE A 57 -2.18 -0.23 -12.99
C ILE A 57 -2.52 0.26 -11.58
N LEU A 58 -1.56 0.88 -10.88
CA LEU A 58 -1.77 1.42 -9.54
C LEU A 58 -2.85 2.50 -9.50
N MET A 59 -2.84 3.43 -10.45
CA MET A 59 -3.83 4.51 -10.52
C MET A 59 -5.22 3.98 -10.88
N ASN A 60 -5.32 3.02 -11.79
CA ASN A 60 -6.60 2.36 -12.09
C ASN A 60 -7.16 1.67 -10.84
N LEU A 61 -6.31 0.99 -10.07
CA LEU A 61 -6.72 0.37 -8.80
C LEU A 61 -7.19 1.43 -7.80
N PHE A 62 -6.46 2.53 -7.65
CA PHE A 62 -6.84 3.65 -6.78
C PHE A 62 -8.21 4.22 -7.17
N GLU A 63 -8.46 4.47 -8.45
CA GLU A 63 -9.75 4.97 -8.96
C GLU A 63 -10.91 4.00 -8.68
N LEU A 64 -10.67 2.68 -8.70
CA LEU A 64 -11.68 1.71 -8.27
C LEU A 64 -12.06 1.90 -6.80
N PHE A 65 -11.07 2.07 -5.91
CA PHE A 65 -11.32 2.27 -4.48
C PHE A 65 -11.87 3.66 -4.13
N GLN A 66 -11.66 4.68 -4.96
CA GLN A 66 -12.30 5.99 -4.82
C GLN A 66 -13.84 5.93 -4.86
N LYS A 67 -14.42 4.86 -5.45
CA LYS A 67 -15.86 4.61 -5.43
C LYS A 67 -16.40 4.26 -4.04
N ILE A 68 -15.54 3.74 -3.15
CA ILE A 68 -15.90 3.34 -1.78
C ILE A 68 -15.64 4.47 -0.80
N VAL A 69 -14.40 4.99 -0.80
CA VAL A 69 -13.99 6.10 0.07
C VAL A 69 -13.24 7.12 -0.76
N LYS A 70 -13.79 8.33 -0.82
CA LYS A 70 -13.18 9.43 -1.56
C LYS A 70 -12.04 10.04 -0.75
N LEU A 71 -10.83 10.03 -1.30
CA LEU A 71 -9.66 10.69 -0.72
C LEU A 71 -9.37 11.96 -1.52
N SER A 72 -9.06 13.05 -0.82
CA SER A 72 -8.73 14.35 -1.44
C SER A 72 -7.27 14.46 -1.89
N LYS A 73 -6.43 13.48 -1.54
CA LYS A 73 -5.00 13.47 -1.85
C LYS A 73 -4.65 12.23 -2.69
N PRO A 74 -3.68 12.35 -3.62
CA PRO A 74 -3.18 11.19 -4.35
C PRO A 74 -2.60 10.12 -3.41
N VAL A 75 -2.65 8.87 -3.86
CA VAL A 75 -1.97 7.77 -3.17
C VAL A 75 -0.47 8.04 -3.13
N LYS A 76 0.12 7.85 -1.94
CA LYS A 76 1.56 7.85 -1.73
C LYS A 76 1.96 6.46 -1.26
N PRO A 77 2.39 5.57 -2.16
CA PRO A 77 2.80 4.22 -1.79
C PRO A 77 3.92 4.28 -0.75
N HIS A 78 3.71 3.64 0.38
CA HIS A 78 4.69 3.58 1.45
C HIS A 78 4.58 2.28 2.24
N LEU A 79 5.68 1.87 2.85
CA LEU A 79 5.72 0.78 3.81
C LEU A 79 6.11 1.35 5.17
N SER A 80 5.19 1.32 6.12
CA SER A 80 5.49 1.68 7.51
C SER A 80 6.47 0.65 8.10
N LEU A 81 7.62 1.13 8.59
CA LEU A 81 8.64 0.31 9.23
C LEU A 81 8.53 0.31 10.76
N GLY A 82 7.99 1.40 11.31
CA GLY A 82 7.80 1.54 12.74
C GLY A 82 7.20 2.89 13.11
N TYR A 83 6.62 2.96 14.29
CA TYR A 83 6.05 4.18 14.85
C TYR A 83 6.84 4.60 16.09
N PHE A 84 6.97 5.91 16.30
CA PHE A 84 7.57 6.42 17.52
C PHE A 84 6.49 6.54 18.58
N LEU A 85 6.58 5.73 19.64
CA LEU A 85 5.66 5.74 20.78
C LEU A 85 6.44 5.59 22.09
N PRO A 86 5.98 6.21 23.20
CA PRO A 86 4.90 7.21 23.28
C PRO A 86 5.38 8.63 22.94
N GLU A 87 6.69 8.85 22.87
CA GLU A 87 7.30 10.16 22.66
C GLU A 87 8.01 10.23 21.31
N GLU A 88 7.89 11.39 20.67
CA GLU A 88 8.63 11.68 19.46
C GLU A 88 10.14 11.79 19.77
N PRO A 89 11.04 11.17 18.99
CA PRO A 89 12.46 11.27 19.27
C PRO A 89 12.96 12.71 19.15
N GLU A 90 13.97 13.06 19.94
CA GLU A 90 14.66 14.35 19.79
C GLU A 90 15.19 14.54 18.36
N SER A 91 15.23 15.80 17.89
CA SER A 91 15.67 16.18 16.54
C SER A 91 16.99 15.56 16.11
N LYS A 92 17.95 15.41 17.04
CA LYS A 92 19.24 14.78 16.76
C LYS A 92 19.09 13.30 16.39
N LYS A 93 18.32 12.52 17.16
CA LYS A 93 18.08 11.09 16.89
C LYS A 93 17.35 10.89 15.55
N LYS A 94 16.43 11.80 15.21
CA LYS A 94 15.74 11.79 13.91
C LYS A 94 16.72 11.99 12.75
N LEU A 95 17.64 12.95 12.88
CA LEU A 95 18.66 13.21 11.85
C LEU A 95 19.64 12.04 11.71
N ASP A 96 20.06 11.45 12.81
CA ASP A 96 20.96 10.29 12.78
C ASP A 96 20.29 9.07 12.14
N LEU A 97 19.02 8.84 12.45
CA LEU A 97 18.21 7.81 11.78
C LEU A 97 18.07 8.09 10.28
N LEU A 98 17.73 9.32 9.87
CA LEU A 98 17.63 9.67 8.45
C LEU A 98 18.94 9.44 7.70
N LYS A 99 20.09 9.65 8.32
CA LYS A 99 21.40 9.33 7.72
C LYS A 99 21.53 7.83 7.44
N VAL A 100 21.25 6.98 8.43
CA VAL A 100 21.31 5.51 8.29
C VAL A 100 20.34 5.01 7.22
N LEU A 101 19.14 5.59 7.17
CA LEU A 101 18.15 5.23 6.17
C LEU A 101 18.59 5.65 4.75
N ASN A 102 19.19 6.83 4.60
CA ASN A 102 19.71 7.30 3.31
C ASN A 102 20.92 6.49 2.80
N GLU A 103 21.63 5.78 3.66
CA GLU A 103 22.71 4.86 3.27
C GLU A 103 22.19 3.55 2.62
N ASN A 104 20.88 3.26 2.70
CA ASN A 104 20.27 2.05 2.15
C ASN A 104 19.23 2.39 1.06
N PRO A 105 19.65 2.88 -0.12
CA PRO A 105 18.75 3.60 -1.03
C PRO A 105 17.83 2.73 -1.89
N ASN A 106 18.08 1.43 -2.00
CA ASN A 106 17.46 0.61 -3.05
C ASN A 106 16.66 -0.56 -2.48
N ILE A 107 15.39 -0.29 -2.17
CA ILE A 107 14.39 -1.28 -1.85
C ILE A 107 13.44 -1.38 -3.04
N GLU A 108 13.33 -2.58 -3.60
CA GLU A 108 12.35 -2.90 -4.63
C GLU A 108 11.24 -3.76 -4.02
N LEU A 109 10.01 -3.53 -4.46
CA LEU A 109 8.84 -4.25 -3.98
C LEU A 109 7.94 -4.59 -5.16
N GLU A 110 7.42 -5.82 -5.20
CA GLU A 110 6.41 -6.23 -6.18
C GLU A 110 5.09 -6.48 -5.44
N LEU A 111 4.04 -5.76 -5.85
CA LEU A 111 2.68 -6.02 -5.36
C LEU A 111 2.04 -7.08 -6.26
N ASP A 112 1.70 -8.24 -5.72
CA ASP A 112 0.87 -9.24 -6.40
C ASP A 112 -0.61 -8.91 -6.18
N LEU A 113 -1.31 -8.55 -7.25
CA LEU A 113 -2.73 -8.20 -7.21
C LEU A 113 -3.63 -9.41 -6.92
N TRP A 114 -3.14 -10.63 -7.04
CA TRP A 114 -3.87 -11.81 -6.58
C TRP A 114 -3.88 -11.93 -5.05
N GLU A 115 -2.90 -11.35 -4.37
CA GLU A 115 -2.78 -11.34 -2.91
C GLU A 115 -3.43 -10.11 -2.27
N LEU A 116 -3.96 -9.18 -3.08
CA LEU A 116 -4.70 -8.02 -2.59
C LEU A 116 -5.89 -8.47 -1.73
N SER A 117 -5.96 -7.92 -0.52
CA SER A 117 -6.87 -8.39 0.52
C SER A 117 -7.72 -7.26 1.08
N TYR A 118 -8.95 -7.58 1.44
CA TYR A 118 -9.74 -6.76 2.35
C TYR A 118 -9.51 -7.28 3.76
N GLN A 119 -9.06 -6.38 4.65
CA GLN A 119 -8.71 -6.72 6.02
C GLN A 119 -9.44 -5.80 7.00
N LYS A 120 -9.82 -6.35 8.15
CA LYS A 120 -10.17 -5.58 9.34
C LYS A 120 -8.97 -5.59 10.28
N PHE A 121 -8.79 -4.54 11.07
CA PHE A 121 -7.72 -4.49 12.06
C PHE A 121 -8.26 -3.96 13.39
N THR A 122 -7.68 -4.43 14.49
CA THR A 122 -7.96 -3.92 15.85
C THR A 122 -6.85 -3.01 16.34
N ASP A 123 -5.62 -3.25 15.86
CA ASP A 123 -4.40 -2.52 16.19
C ASP A 123 -3.38 -2.69 15.05
N MET A 124 -2.19 -2.09 15.18
CA MET A 124 -1.15 -2.12 14.14
C MET A 124 -0.40 -3.47 14.03
N ASN A 125 -0.73 -4.45 14.88
CA ASN A 125 -0.16 -5.80 14.83
C ASN A 125 -1.19 -6.85 14.38
N THR A 126 -2.49 -6.57 14.53
CA THR A 126 -3.56 -7.54 14.34
C THR A 126 -4.45 -7.16 13.15
N TYR A 127 -4.20 -7.82 12.01
CA TYR A 127 -4.99 -7.73 10.79
C TYR A 127 -5.66 -9.08 10.51
N ILE A 128 -6.98 -9.05 10.29
CA ILE A 128 -7.79 -10.22 9.96
C ILE A 128 -8.21 -10.10 8.50
N THR A 129 -7.71 -10.99 7.65
CA THR A 129 -8.13 -11.10 6.26
C THR A 129 -9.54 -11.68 6.19
N GLU A 130 -10.44 -10.96 5.53
CA GLU A 130 -11.81 -11.43 5.28
C GLU A 130 -11.90 -12.13 3.92
N PHE A 131 -11.23 -11.59 2.90
CA PHE A 131 -11.14 -12.19 1.56
C PHE A 131 -9.99 -11.58 0.76
N GLN A 132 -9.50 -12.32 -0.23
CA GLN A 132 -8.46 -11.92 -1.19
C GLN A 132 -8.92 -12.07 -2.64
N THR A 133 -8.29 -11.33 -3.56
CA THR A 133 -8.60 -11.41 -5.01
C THR A 133 -8.51 -12.83 -5.56
N LYS A 134 -7.52 -13.63 -5.12
CA LYS A 134 -7.34 -15.02 -5.59
C LYS A 134 -8.50 -15.96 -5.27
N GLU A 135 -9.35 -15.63 -4.31
CA GLU A 135 -10.53 -16.44 -3.96
C GLU A 135 -11.64 -16.32 -5.01
N PHE A 136 -11.54 -15.33 -5.90
CA PHE A 136 -12.49 -15.08 -7.00
C PHE A 136 -11.92 -15.46 -8.39
N LYS A 137 -10.83 -16.24 -8.42
CA LYS A 137 -10.20 -16.73 -9.66
C LYS A 137 -11.14 -17.56 -10.52
#